data_AF-A0A1Q3JY63-F1
#
_entry.id   AF-A0A1Q3JY63-F1
#
_cell.length_a   1.000
_cell.length_b   1.000
_cell.length_c   1.000
_cell.angle_alpha   90.00
_cell.angle_beta   90.00
_cell.angle_gamma   90.00
#
_symmetry.space_group_name_H-M   'P 1'
#
loop_
_entity.id
_entity.type
_entity.pdbx_description
1 polymer ?
#
loop_
_entity_poly.entity_id
_entity_poly.type
_entity_poly.pdbx_seq_one_letter_code
_entity_poly.pdbx_strand_id
1 'polypeptide(L)'
;QVIRLYPEIRWVNAFRIADPGLAIEHKPVLLAPMATMLRDRTGQLSLSTSSMRSIMDSIGGRLDEARDTGRYLVGLLVFLGLLGTFWGLLDTIQSVGTTINSLDTKGSDSVLMFEELKSGLSGPLRGMGTAFSSSLMGLGGSLVLGFLDLQTSHAHNRFYNELEEWLSGITELTPGGEHAGEVGQQLFGVLFEVQRTIAELSDRIHMIGASGGQNAENMRDVGRGLQEVVGQMRAEQKIVREWVDEQAARQAEMASALRDLAARGNARRGGSS
;
A
#
# COMPACT_ATOMS: atom_id res chain seq x y z
N GLN A 1 7.00 -16.47 -2.34
CA GLN A 1 6.60 -15.05 -2.57
C GLN A 1 7.76 -14.07 -2.43
N VAL A 2 8.79 -14.33 -1.60
CA VAL A 2 10.00 -13.48 -1.46
C VAL A 2 10.80 -13.28 -2.78
N ILE A 3 10.76 -14.26 -3.70
CA ILE A 3 11.42 -14.16 -5.02
C ILE A 3 10.76 -13.08 -5.92
N ARG A 4 9.51 -12.70 -5.62
CA ARG A 4 8.69 -11.77 -6.42
C ARG A 4 8.76 -10.32 -5.94
N LEU A 5 9.74 -10.00 -5.08
CA LEU A 5 10.04 -8.64 -4.61
C LEU A 5 11.43 -8.18 -5.09
N TYR A 6 12.30 -9.12 -5.45
CA TYR A 6 13.65 -8.85 -5.95
C TYR A 6 13.66 -8.06 -7.28
N PRO A 7 12.81 -8.41 -8.28
CA PRO A 7 12.70 -7.63 -9.51
C PRO A 7 12.25 -6.18 -9.27
N GLU A 8 11.34 -5.97 -8.32
CA GLU A 8 10.71 -4.69 -7.99
C GLU A 8 11.68 -3.75 -7.26
N ILE A 9 12.43 -4.28 -6.28
CA ILE A 9 13.49 -3.55 -5.59
C ILE A 9 14.59 -3.15 -6.57
N ARG A 10 14.92 -4.02 -7.53
CA ARG A 10 15.93 -3.76 -8.55
C ARG A 10 15.47 -2.70 -9.56
N TRP A 11 14.18 -2.66 -9.90
CA TRP A 11 13.58 -1.60 -10.72
C TRP A 11 13.66 -0.24 -10.03
N VAL A 12 13.29 -0.15 -8.74
CA VAL A 12 13.35 1.10 -7.95
C VAL A 12 14.80 1.57 -7.78
N ASN A 13 15.74 0.67 -7.49
CA ASN A 13 17.16 1.02 -7.38
C ASN A 13 17.78 1.42 -8.73
N ALA A 14 17.37 0.80 -9.84
CA ALA A 14 17.82 1.21 -11.18
C ALA A 14 17.28 2.60 -11.56
N PHE A 15 16.04 2.93 -11.17
CA PHE A 15 15.47 4.27 -11.40
C PHE A 15 16.11 5.36 -10.53
N ARG A 16 16.51 5.02 -9.29
CA ARG A 16 17.25 5.94 -8.40
C ARG A 16 18.65 6.30 -8.91
N ILE A 17 19.23 5.44 -9.76
CA ILE A 17 20.62 5.54 -10.22
C ILE A 17 20.71 6.03 -11.69
N ALA A 18 19.66 5.88 -12.51
CA ALA A 18 19.73 6.16 -13.94
C ALA A 18 19.13 7.52 -14.34
N ASP A 19 19.94 8.30 -15.06
CA ASP A 19 19.53 9.42 -15.93
C ASP A 19 18.35 9.02 -16.85
N PRO A 20 17.44 9.95 -17.20
CA PRO A 20 16.15 9.69 -17.85
C PRO A 20 16.29 9.34 -19.34
N GLY A 21 16.96 8.23 -19.66
CA GLY A 21 17.25 7.85 -21.05
C GLY A 21 17.30 6.35 -21.35
N LEU A 22 17.23 5.46 -20.36
CA LEU A 22 17.30 4.01 -20.61
C LEU A 22 15.92 3.37 -20.53
N ALA A 23 15.43 2.90 -21.68
CA ALA A 23 14.19 2.17 -21.84
C ALA A 23 14.20 0.90 -20.98
N ILE A 24 13.36 0.87 -19.93
CA ILE A 24 13.24 -0.28 -19.04
C ILE A 24 12.36 -1.35 -19.70
N GLU A 25 12.94 -2.53 -19.93
CA GLU A 25 12.36 -3.65 -20.70
C GLU A 25 11.33 -4.51 -19.92
N HIS A 26 11.03 -4.23 -18.65
CA HIS A 26 10.08 -5.04 -17.87
C HIS A 26 9.09 -4.21 -17.03
N LYS A 27 7.79 -4.53 -17.19
CA LYS A 27 6.65 -3.86 -16.55
C LYS A 27 6.31 -4.53 -15.21
N PRO A 28 6.56 -3.88 -14.05
CA PRO A 28 6.27 -4.47 -12.74
C PRO A 28 4.76 -4.53 -12.48
N VAL A 29 4.26 -5.62 -11.89
CA VAL A 29 2.82 -5.86 -11.66
C VAL A 29 2.34 -5.27 -10.32
N LEU A 30 3.18 -5.33 -9.28
CA LEU A 30 2.84 -4.77 -7.95
C LEU A 30 3.01 -3.25 -7.89
N LEU A 31 3.93 -2.71 -8.70
CA LEU A 31 4.20 -1.27 -8.81
C LEU A 31 3.64 -0.67 -10.09
N ALA A 32 2.75 -1.38 -10.79
CA ALA A 32 2.14 -0.93 -12.04
C ALA A 32 1.53 0.50 -11.95
N PRO A 33 0.82 0.89 -10.87
CA PRO A 33 0.30 2.24 -10.73
C PRO A 33 1.40 3.30 -10.58
N MET A 34 2.49 2.97 -9.87
CA MET A 34 3.64 3.85 -9.72
C MET A 34 4.41 4.01 -11.03
N ALA A 35 4.58 2.93 -11.81
CA ALA A 35 5.24 2.99 -13.11
C ALA A 35 4.48 3.86 -14.12
N THR A 36 3.14 3.86 -14.08
CA THR A 36 2.32 4.76 -14.90
C THR A 36 2.35 6.21 -14.41
N MET A 37 2.46 6.45 -13.11
CA MET A 37 2.57 7.80 -12.55
C MET A 37 3.98 8.42 -12.71
N LEU A 38 5.04 7.61 -12.65
CA LEU A 38 6.43 8.05 -12.84
C LEU A 38 6.80 8.26 -14.32
N ARG A 39 6.19 7.52 -15.25
CA ARG A 39 6.46 7.66 -16.70
C ARG A 39 5.96 8.97 -17.30
N ASP A 40 4.99 9.62 -16.64
CA ASP A 40 4.27 10.77 -17.18
C ASP A 40 4.63 12.11 -16.52
N ARG A 41 5.53 12.14 -15.51
CA ARG A 41 5.69 13.33 -14.65
C ARG A 41 7.14 13.63 -14.22
N THR A 42 7.75 14.57 -14.92
CA THR A 42 9.09 15.15 -14.70
C THR A 42 9.08 16.44 -13.85
N GLY A 43 8.04 16.69 -13.05
CA GLY A 43 7.90 17.94 -12.29
C GLY A 43 7.51 17.72 -10.82
N GLN A 44 8.35 18.25 -9.92
CA GLN A 44 8.15 18.55 -8.48
C GLN A 44 6.96 17.85 -7.79
N LEU A 45 7.27 16.81 -7.03
CA LEU A 45 6.33 16.12 -6.15
C LEU A 45 5.82 17.07 -5.05
N SER A 46 4.53 17.37 -5.05
CA SER A 46 3.78 17.77 -3.86
C SER A 46 2.62 16.78 -3.72
N LEU A 47 2.90 15.65 -3.07
CA LEU A 47 1.85 14.69 -2.71
C LEU A 47 1.12 15.26 -1.49
N SER A 48 -0.17 15.55 -1.63
CA SER A 48 -0.99 15.96 -0.49
C SER A 48 -1.02 14.86 0.56
N THR A 49 -0.94 15.23 1.84
CA THR A 49 -1.04 14.33 3.01
C THR A 49 -2.29 13.44 2.98
N SER A 50 -3.37 13.88 2.30
CA SER A 50 -4.57 13.08 2.07
C SER A 50 -4.36 11.91 1.11
N SER A 51 -3.63 12.11 0.02
CA SER A 51 -3.33 11.05 -0.97
C SER A 51 -2.42 9.97 -0.36
N MET A 52 -1.49 10.39 0.50
CA MET A 52 -0.61 9.51 1.28
C MET A 52 -1.42 8.57 2.18
N ARG A 53 -2.36 9.12 2.96
CA ARG A 53 -3.22 8.33 3.85
C ARG A 53 -4.08 7.33 3.08
N SER A 54 -4.67 7.73 1.96
CA SER A 54 -5.46 6.80 1.14
C SER A 54 -4.65 5.66 0.53
N ILE A 55 -3.39 5.89 0.12
CA ILE A 55 -2.50 4.81 -0.34
C ILE A 55 -2.17 3.88 0.81
N MET A 56 -1.90 4.42 2.00
CA MET A 56 -1.60 3.64 3.19
C MET A 56 -2.79 2.78 3.63
N ASP A 57 -4.00 3.35 3.67
CA ASP A 57 -5.24 2.64 3.99
C ASP A 57 -5.55 1.55 2.95
N SER A 58 -5.30 1.82 1.66
CA SER A 58 -5.48 0.81 0.60
C SER A 58 -4.50 -0.35 0.73
N ILE A 59 -3.23 -0.09 1.05
CA ILE A 59 -2.23 -1.13 1.28
C ILE A 59 -2.57 -1.92 2.54
N GLY A 60 -2.97 -1.25 3.63
CA GLY A 60 -3.41 -1.87 4.87
C GLY A 60 -4.60 -2.81 4.67
N GLY A 61 -5.65 -2.35 3.96
CA GLY A 61 -6.83 -3.17 3.69
C GLY A 61 -6.52 -4.44 2.88
N ARG A 62 -5.68 -4.31 1.84
CA ARG A 62 -5.24 -5.49 1.05
C ARG A 62 -4.38 -6.46 1.87
N LEU A 63 -3.67 -5.95 2.86
CA LEU A 63 -2.82 -6.74 3.73
C LEU A 63 -3.63 -7.56 4.73
N ASP A 64 -4.64 -6.94 5.34
CA ASP A 64 -5.52 -7.63 6.29
C ASP A 64 -6.33 -8.73 5.59
N GLU A 65 -6.76 -8.51 4.35
CA GLU A 65 -7.44 -9.55 3.57
C GLU A 65 -6.53 -10.75 3.24
N ALA A 66 -5.24 -10.49 2.97
CA ALA A 66 -4.25 -11.55 2.79
C ALA A 66 -4.02 -12.34 4.09
N ARG A 67 -4.01 -11.68 5.26
CA ARG A 67 -3.90 -12.33 6.58
C ARG A 67 -5.12 -13.20 6.90
N ASP A 68 -6.32 -12.72 6.62
CA ASP A 68 -7.53 -13.50 6.87
C ASP A 68 -7.55 -14.77 6.01
N THR A 69 -7.08 -14.69 4.76
CA THR A 69 -6.87 -15.87 3.92
C THR A 69 -5.89 -16.86 4.54
N GLY A 70 -4.76 -16.38 5.09
CA GLY A 70 -3.78 -17.21 5.78
C GLY A 70 -4.36 -17.93 7.01
N ARG A 71 -5.12 -17.19 7.84
CA ARG A 71 -5.78 -17.74 9.03
C ARG A 71 -6.85 -18.77 8.69
N TYR A 72 -7.60 -18.56 7.61
CA TYR A 72 -8.52 -19.55 7.07
C TYR A 72 -7.79 -20.83 6.63
N LEU A 73 -6.66 -20.69 5.92
CA LEU A 73 -5.87 -21.83 5.46
C LEU A 73 -5.33 -22.67 6.62
N VAL A 74 -4.86 -22.03 7.69
CA VAL A 74 -4.44 -22.70 8.94
C VAL A 74 -5.61 -23.50 9.54
N GLY A 75 -6.79 -22.89 9.65
CA GLY A 75 -8.00 -23.57 10.14
C GLY A 75 -8.42 -24.75 9.26
N LEU A 76 -8.33 -24.58 7.94
CA LEU A 76 -8.61 -25.63 6.97
C LEU A 76 -7.66 -26.82 7.13
N LEU A 77 -6.35 -26.59 7.33
CA LEU A 77 -5.38 -27.67 7.54
C LEU A 77 -5.66 -28.45 8.83
N VAL A 78 -6.04 -27.76 9.91
CA VAL A 78 -6.45 -28.41 11.16
C VAL A 78 -7.69 -29.26 10.93
N PHE A 79 -8.71 -28.71 10.28
CA PHE A 79 -9.92 -29.44 9.93
C PHE A 79 -9.64 -30.66 9.06
N LEU A 80 -8.76 -30.54 8.06
CA LEU A 80 -8.37 -31.64 7.19
C LEU A 80 -7.62 -32.74 7.95
N GLY A 81 -6.78 -32.37 8.93
CA GLY A 81 -6.13 -33.32 9.83
C GLY A 81 -7.13 -34.09 10.70
N LEU A 82 -8.16 -33.41 11.22
CA LEU A 82 -9.27 -34.04 11.96
C LEU A 82 -10.13 -34.94 11.06
N LEU A 83 -10.35 -34.54 9.80
CA LEU A 83 -11.07 -35.37 8.84
C LEU A 83 -10.30 -36.66 8.50
N GLY A 84 -8.97 -36.59 8.46
CA GLY A 84 -8.11 -37.77 8.31
C GLY A 84 -8.20 -38.75 9.49
N THR A 85 -8.30 -38.27 10.73
CA THR A 85 -8.52 -39.16 11.88
C THR A 85 -9.89 -39.83 11.82
N PHE A 86 -10.91 -39.07 11.42
CA PHE A 86 -12.25 -39.60 11.21
C PHE A 86 -12.27 -40.72 10.16
N TRP A 87 -11.56 -40.54 9.04
CA TRP A 87 -11.44 -41.57 8.00
C TRP A 87 -10.74 -42.84 8.48
N GLY A 88 -9.63 -42.75 9.22
CA GLY A 88 -8.98 -43.95 9.75
C GLY A 88 -9.76 -44.62 10.89
N LEU A 89 -10.59 -43.87 11.62
CA LEU A 89 -11.57 -44.42 12.56
C LEU A 89 -12.70 -45.19 11.86
N LEU A 90 -13.15 -44.74 10.69
CA LEU A 90 -14.12 -45.49 9.89
C LEU A 90 -13.53 -46.80 9.37
N ASP A 91 -12.29 -46.77 8.88
CA ASP A 91 -11.58 -47.95 8.37
C ASP A 91 -11.36 -49.02 9.47
N THR A 92 -11.02 -48.57 10.68
CA THR A 92 -10.91 -49.45 11.86
C THR A 92 -12.25 -50.08 12.23
N ILE A 93 -13.35 -49.31 12.28
CA ILE A 93 -14.69 -49.85 12.56
C ILE A 93 -15.11 -50.88 11.50
N GLN A 94 -14.85 -50.59 10.23
CA GLN A 94 -15.20 -51.49 9.12
C GLN A 94 -14.42 -52.80 9.20
N SER A 95 -13.11 -52.74 9.49
CA SER A 95 -12.24 -53.91 9.68
C SER A 95 -12.63 -54.76 10.89
N VAL A 96 -13.02 -54.13 12.00
CA VAL A 96 -13.57 -54.84 13.17
C VAL A 96 -14.90 -55.51 12.81
N GLY A 97 -15.78 -54.80 12.11
CA GLY A 97 -17.06 -55.34 11.65
C GLY A 97 -16.91 -56.58 10.76
N THR A 98 -15.98 -56.56 9.81
CA THR A 98 -15.69 -57.73 8.97
C THR A 98 -15.14 -58.90 9.78
N THR A 99 -14.27 -58.64 10.75
CA THR A 99 -13.69 -59.68 11.62
C THR A 99 -14.77 -60.35 12.46
N ILE A 100 -15.67 -59.56 13.06
CA ILE A 100 -16.80 -60.08 13.87
C ILE A 100 -17.73 -60.92 13.00
N ASN A 101 -17.99 -60.49 11.76
CA ASN A 101 -18.89 -61.21 10.85
C ASN A 101 -18.27 -62.49 10.25
N SER A 102 -16.94 -62.58 10.20
CA SER A 102 -16.23 -63.77 9.72
C SER A 102 -16.07 -64.87 10.78
N LEU A 103 -16.27 -64.57 12.06
CA LEU A 103 -16.24 -65.56 13.13
C LEU A 103 -17.47 -66.48 13.06
N ASP A 104 -17.30 -67.66 12.47
CA ASP A 104 -18.31 -68.72 12.47
C ASP A 104 -18.42 -69.37 13.85
N THR A 105 -19.51 -69.07 14.56
CA THR A 105 -19.79 -69.60 15.90
C THR A 105 -20.17 -71.09 15.93
N LYS A 106 -20.21 -71.76 14.78
CA LYS A 106 -20.63 -73.17 14.66
C LYS A 106 -19.47 -74.18 14.58
N GLY A 107 -18.22 -73.72 14.42
CA GLY A 107 -17.03 -74.58 14.33
C GLY A 107 -16.43 -74.93 15.70
N SER A 108 -16.03 -76.19 15.90
CA SER A 108 -15.52 -76.72 17.19
C SER A 108 -14.07 -76.36 17.53
N ASP A 109 -13.41 -75.52 16.74
CA ASP A 109 -11.96 -75.29 16.85
C ASP A 109 -11.65 -73.87 17.37
N SER A 110 -11.64 -73.74 18.70
CA SER A 110 -11.38 -72.46 19.38
C SER A 110 -9.99 -71.88 19.09
N VAL A 111 -9.03 -72.70 18.65
CA VAL A 111 -7.67 -72.25 18.29
C VAL A 111 -7.69 -71.45 16.97
N LEU A 112 -8.42 -71.95 15.96
CA LEU A 112 -8.59 -71.26 14.68
C LEU A 112 -9.35 -69.92 14.84
N MET A 113 -10.39 -69.90 15.67
CA MET A 113 -11.14 -68.67 15.99
C MET A 113 -10.27 -67.59 16.65
N PHE A 114 -9.34 -68.00 17.52
CA PHE A 114 -8.40 -67.07 18.16
C PHE A 114 -7.39 -66.53 17.16
N GLU A 115 -6.93 -67.36 16.22
CA GLU A 115 -6.00 -66.94 15.17
C GLU A 115 -6.66 -65.97 14.18
N GLU A 116 -7.93 -66.17 13.83
CA GLU A 116 -8.74 -65.25 13.02
C GLU A 116 -9.01 -63.92 13.73
N LEU A 117 -9.34 -63.93 15.03
CA LEU A 117 -9.47 -62.70 15.83
C LEU A 117 -8.16 -61.92 15.87
N LYS A 118 -7.04 -62.61 16.12
CA LYS A 118 -5.71 -62.00 16.13
C LYS A 118 -5.37 -61.38 14.77
N SER A 119 -5.65 -62.09 13.68
CA SER A 119 -5.45 -61.61 12.31
C SER A 119 -6.34 -60.40 12.01
N GLY A 120 -7.63 -60.48 12.34
CA GLY A 120 -8.61 -59.42 12.07
C GLY A 120 -8.41 -58.14 12.90
N LEU A 121 -7.82 -58.24 14.09
CA LEU A 121 -7.44 -57.09 14.91
C LEU A 121 -6.18 -56.36 14.41
N SER A 122 -5.38 -56.97 13.52
CA SER A 122 -4.19 -56.33 12.95
C SER A 122 -4.53 -55.22 11.93
N GLY A 123 -5.65 -55.35 11.22
CA GLY A 123 -6.16 -54.34 10.27
C GLY A 123 -6.48 -53.01 10.95
N PRO A 124 -7.30 -52.99 12.02
CA PRO A 124 -7.58 -51.80 12.82
C PRO A 124 -6.32 -51.11 13.35
N LEU A 125 -5.34 -51.87 13.85
CA LEU A 125 -4.06 -51.31 14.31
C LEU A 125 -3.34 -50.52 13.21
N ARG A 126 -3.45 -50.96 11.96
CA ARG A 126 -2.86 -50.26 10.80
C ARG A 126 -3.67 -49.02 10.39
N GLY A 127 -5.00 -49.09 10.42
CA GLY A 127 -5.90 -47.95 10.14
C GLY A 127 -5.77 -46.82 11.16
N MET A 128 -5.38 -47.13 12.40
CA MET A 128 -5.06 -46.14 13.42
C MET A 128 -3.79 -45.34 13.09
N GLY A 129 -2.78 -45.98 12.50
CA GLY A 129 -1.52 -45.34 12.10
C GLY A 129 -1.68 -44.33 10.96
N THR A 130 -2.55 -44.61 9.98
CA THR A 130 -2.89 -43.67 8.90
C THR A 130 -3.69 -42.48 9.41
N ALA A 131 -4.68 -42.70 10.29
CA ALA A 131 -5.40 -41.62 10.98
C ALA A 131 -4.45 -40.68 11.74
N PHE A 132 -3.55 -41.25 12.54
CA PHE A 132 -2.58 -40.48 13.32
C PHE A 132 -1.61 -39.68 12.44
N SER A 133 -1.08 -40.29 11.39
CA SER A 133 -0.16 -39.63 10.45
C SER A 133 -0.84 -38.47 9.71
N SER A 134 -2.11 -38.62 9.32
CA SER A 134 -2.89 -37.54 8.71
C SER A 134 -3.12 -36.37 9.67
N SER A 135 -3.35 -36.65 10.96
CA SER A 135 -3.49 -35.63 12.00
C SER A 135 -2.19 -34.84 12.20
N LEU A 136 -1.07 -35.55 12.30
CA LEU A 136 0.26 -34.94 12.42
C LEU A 136 0.59 -34.07 11.21
N MET A 137 0.21 -34.49 10.00
CA MET A 137 0.42 -33.70 8.80
C MET A 137 -0.43 -32.42 8.81
N GLY A 138 -1.70 -32.50 9.20
CA GLY A 138 -2.59 -31.33 9.30
C GLY A 138 -2.14 -30.33 10.37
N LEU A 139 -1.79 -30.81 11.56
CA LEU A 139 -1.28 -29.97 12.65
C LEU A 139 0.14 -29.44 12.39
N GLY A 140 1.03 -30.27 11.85
CA GLY A 140 2.38 -29.86 11.48
C GLY A 140 2.38 -28.80 10.38
N GLY A 141 1.53 -28.99 9.35
CA GLY A 141 1.35 -28.01 8.30
C GLY A 141 0.73 -26.71 8.79
N SER A 142 -0.22 -26.76 9.73
CA SER A 142 -0.82 -25.56 10.32
C SER A 142 0.18 -24.77 11.16
N LEU A 143 1.09 -25.44 11.87
CA LEU A 143 2.19 -24.80 12.60
C LEU A 143 3.19 -24.11 11.66
N VAL A 144 3.59 -24.76 10.57
CA VAL A 144 4.51 -24.16 9.58
C VAL A 144 3.87 -22.94 8.93
N LEU A 145 2.59 -23.03 8.54
CA LEU A 145 1.86 -21.89 7.99
C LEU A 145 1.69 -20.76 9.02
N GLY A 146 1.38 -21.09 10.27
CA GLY A 146 1.30 -20.10 11.35
C GLY A 146 2.63 -19.38 11.59
N PHE A 147 3.75 -20.09 11.51
CA PHE A 147 5.08 -19.47 11.61
C PHE A 147 5.40 -18.56 10.42
N LEU A 148 5.03 -18.95 9.20
CA LEU A 148 5.18 -18.11 8.01
C LEU A 148 4.30 -16.86 8.08
N ASP A 149 3.10 -16.96 8.65
CA ASP A 149 2.19 -15.83 8.86
C ASP A 149 2.80 -14.82 9.84
N LEU A 150 3.40 -15.28 10.94
CA LEU A 150 4.12 -14.42 11.89
C LEU A 150 5.29 -13.68 11.22
N GLN A 151 6.12 -14.38 10.45
CA GLN A 151 7.21 -13.73 9.71
C GLN A 151 6.70 -12.68 8.71
N THR A 152 5.61 -13.00 8.01
CA THR A 152 4.97 -12.10 7.05
C THR A 152 4.42 -10.87 7.75
N SER A 153 3.81 -11.04 8.93
CA SER A 153 3.31 -9.94 9.76
C SER A 153 4.43 -8.99 10.18
N HIS A 154 5.58 -9.52 10.60
CA HIS A 154 6.74 -8.70 10.96
C HIS A 154 7.32 -7.94 9.77
N ALA A 155 7.49 -8.61 8.61
CA ALA A 155 8.01 -7.99 7.41
C ALA A 155 7.12 -6.85 6.91
N HIS A 156 5.80 -7.03 6.97
CA HIS A 156 4.86 -5.98 6.59
C HIS A 156 4.82 -4.81 7.56
N ASN A 157 4.86 -5.06 8.88
CA ASN A 157 4.89 -3.97 9.85
C ASN A 157 6.15 -3.11 9.68
N ARG A 158 7.28 -3.75 9.38
CA ARG A 158 8.51 -3.07 9.01
C ARG A 158 8.35 -2.25 7.72
N PHE A 159 7.78 -2.83 6.67
CA PHE A 159 7.53 -2.11 5.41
C PHE A 159 6.60 -0.91 5.59
N TYR A 160 5.55 -1.06 6.40
CA TYR A 160 4.63 0.03 6.73
C TYR A 160 5.35 1.19 7.41
N ASN A 161 6.15 0.89 8.44
CA ASN A 161 6.96 1.89 9.14
C ASN A 161 8.01 2.53 8.21
N GLU A 162 8.65 1.75 7.33
CA GLU A 162 9.62 2.27 6.35
C GLU A 162 8.95 3.16 5.29
N LEU A 163 7.73 2.81 4.86
CA LEU A 163 6.94 3.66 3.97
C LEU A 163 6.53 4.96 4.68
N GLU A 164 6.06 4.88 5.92
CA GLU A 164 5.70 6.04 6.73
C GLU A 164 6.88 7.00 6.88
N GLU A 165 8.07 6.47 7.21
CA GLU A 165 9.31 7.24 7.33
C GLU A 165 9.77 7.84 5.98
N TRP A 166 9.65 7.09 4.88
CA TRP A 166 9.99 7.63 3.55
C TRP A 166 9.06 8.77 3.15
N LEU A 167 7.77 8.65 3.47
CA LEU A 167 6.76 9.64 3.17
C LEU A 167 6.85 10.88 4.08
N SER A 168 7.18 10.71 5.36
CA SER A 168 7.50 11.82 6.26
C SER A 168 8.72 12.59 5.76
N GLY A 169 9.77 11.89 5.31
CA GLY A 169 10.96 12.51 4.72
C GLY A 169 10.67 13.35 3.47
N ILE A 170 9.78 12.90 2.58
CA ILE A 170 9.35 13.69 1.41
C ILE A 170 8.51 14.91 1.81
N THR A 171 7.73 14.78 2.88
CA THR A 171 6.90 15.87 3.41
C THR A 171 7.75 16.92 4.13
N GLU A 172 8.79 16.54 4.86
CA GLU A 172 9.76 17.47 5.46
C GLU A 172 10.67 18.15 4.43
N LEU A 173 11.01 17.45 3.34
CA LEU A 173 11.79 18.01 2.22
C LEU A 173 10.95 18.85 1.25
N THR A 174 9.61 18.79 1.35
CA THR A 174 8.72 19.83 0.80
C THR A 174 8.73 20.96 1.83
N PRO A 175 9.25 22.16 1.52
CA PRO A 175 9.59 23.16 2.54
C PRO A 175 8.35 23.71 3.23
N GLY A 176 8.00 23.08 4.36
CA GLY A 176 7.26 23.65 5.47
C GLY A 176 8.12 23.73 6.74
N GLY A 177 9.45 23.59 6.62
CA GLY A 177 10.39 23.70 7.73
C GLY A 177 10.65 25.16 8.11
N GLU A 178 10.04 25.58 9.21
CA GLU A 178 10.30 26.67 10.20
C GLU A 178 10.97 28.01 9.81
N HIS A 179 11.45 28.24 8.57
CA HIS A 179 12.03 29.51 8.13
C HIS A 179 11.59 29.94 6.70
N ALA A 180 10.68 29.21 6.05
CA ALA A 180 10.01 29.66 4.83
C ALA A 180 8.64 30.26 5.20
N GLY A 181 8.58 31.60 5.16
CA GLY A 181 7.56 32.42 5.82
C GLY A 181 6.11 32.21 5.39
N GLU A 182 5.25 32.91 6.14
CA GLU A 182 3.78 33.02 6.10
C GLU A 182 3.12 32.87 4.71
N VAL A 183 3.84 33.22 3.65
CA VAL A 183 3.43 33.13 2.24
C VAL A 183 3.17 31.69 1.76
N GLY A 184 3.93 30.69 2.23
CA GLY A 184 3.75 29.29 1.80
C GLY A 184 2.47 28.64 2.35
N GLN A 185 2.16 28.92 3.62
CA GLN A 185 0.93 28.47 4.27
C GLN A 185 -0.30 29.22 3.74
N GLN A 186 -0.17 30.52 3.44
CA GLN A 186 -1.23 31.31 2.81
C GLN A 186 -1.53 30.82 1.39
N LEU A 187 -0.51 30.53 0.57
CA LEU A 187 -0.72 30.00 -0.78
C LEU A 187 -1.37 28.61 -0.75
N PHE A 188 -0.97 27.72 0.16
CA PHE A 188 -1.58 26.39 0.26
C PHE A 188 -3.04 26.45 0.76
N GLY A 189 -3.34 27.35 1.69
CA GLY A 189 -4.70 27.66 2.13
C GLY A 189 -5.57 28.23 1.01
N VAL A 190 -5.02 29.15 0.22
CA VAL A 190 -5.71 29.75 -0.94
C VAL A 190 -5.97 28.71 -2.03
N LEU A 191 -5.04 27.80 -2.31
CA LEU A 191 -5.26 26.72 -3.29
C LEU A 191 -6.34 25.74 -2.84
N PHE A 192 -6.41 25.41 -1.55
CA PHE A 192 -7.46 24.55 -1.00
C PHE A 192 -8.82 25.26 -1.04
N GLU A 193 -8.87 26.55 -0.72
CA GLU A 193 -10.07 27.38 -0.78
C GLU A 193 -10.57 27.53 -2.23
N VAL A 194 -9.67 27.71 -3.19
CA VAL A 194 -9.98 27.76 -4.64
C VAL A 194 -10.53 26.43 -5.14
N GLN A 195 -9.96 25.29 -4.72
CA GLN A 195 -10.45 23.98 -5.14
C GLN A 195 -11.84 23.68 -4.54
N ARG A 196 -12.07 24.07 -3.28
CA ARG A 196 -13.37 23.95 -2.62
C ARG A 196 -14.42 24.83 -3.28
N THR A 197 -14.10 26.09 -3.57
CA THR A 197 -15.02 27.02 -4.25
C THR A 197 -15.33 26.57 -5.68
N ILE A 198 -14.38 25.96 -6.40
CA ILE A 198 -14.64 25.36 -7.72
C ILE A 198 -15.60 24.17 -7.62
N ALA A 199 -15.45 23.31 -6.60
CA ALA A 199 -16.37 22.19 -6.38
C ALA A 199 -17.78 22.67 -6.01
N GLU A 200 -17.89 23.66 -5.12
CA GLU A 200 -19.18 24.26 -4.74
C GLU A 200 -19.83 25.02 -5.93
N LEU A 201 -19.03 25.66 -6.79
CA LEU A 201 -19.51 26.32 -8.00
C LEU A 201 -20.00 25.32 -9.03
N SER A 202 -19.28 24.20 -9.21
CA SER A 202 -19.67 23.11 -10.10
C SER A 202 -20.99 22.47 -9.64
N ASP A 203 -21.15 22.24 -8.35
CA ASP A 203 -22.36 21.66 -7.77
C ASP A 203 -23.57 22.61 -7.90
N ARG A 204 -23.35 23.92 -7.72
CA ARG A 204 -24.36 24.95 -7.97
C ARG A 204 -24.74 25.05 -9.45
N ILE A 205 -23.79 24.93 -10.37
CA ILE A 205 -24.06 24.92 -11.83
C ILE A 205 -24.88 23.68 -12.22
N HIS A 206 -24.57 22.52 -11.63
CA HIS A 206 -25.36 21.31 -11.82
C HIS A 206 -26.79 21.45 -11.29
N MET A 207 -26.99 22.11 -10.15
CA MET A 207 -28.32 22.42 -9.61
C MET A 207 -29.11 23.44 -10.44
N ILE A 208 -28.43 24.43 -11.03
CA ILE A 208 -29.04 25.42 -11.96
C ILE A 208 -29.44 24.75 -13.28
N GLY A 209 -28.66 23.77 -13.76
CA GLY A 209 -29.01 22.97 -14.95
C GLY A 209 -30.25 22.09 -14.74
N ALA A 210 -30.55 21.69 -13.51
CA ALA A 210 -31.70 20.85 -13.17
C ALA A 210 -33.01 21.62 -12.91
N SER A 211 -32.95 22.94 -12.68
CA SER A 211 -34.09 23.78 -12.31
C SER A 211 -34.42 24.80 -13.41
N GLY A 212 -34.92 24.31 -14.55
CA GLY A 212 -35.42 25.16 -15.62
C GLY A 212 -36.63 25.99 -15.16
N GLY A 213 -36.43 27.30 -14.95
CA GLY A 213 -37.57 28.22 -14.78
C GLY A 213 -37.34 29.63 -14.21
N GLN A 214 -36.21 29.94 -13.55
CA GLN A 214 -36.01 31.26 -12.89
C GLN A 214 -34.66 31.94 -13.23
N ASN A 215 -34.24 31.84 -14.50
CA ASN A 215 -32.86 32.12 -14.94
C ASN A 215 -32.50 33.58 -15.29
N ALA A 216 -33.36 34.58 -15.06
CA ALA A 216 -33.03 35.97 -15.44
C ALA A 216 -32.33 36.78 -14.34
N GLU A 217 -32.71 36.60 -13.07
CA GLU A 217 -32.06 37.27 -11.92
C GLU A 217 -30.77 36.57 -11.52
N ASN A 218 -30.78 35.23 -11.42
CA ASN A 218 -29.60 34.45 -11.05
C ASN A 218 -28.45 34.61 -12.06
N MET A 219 -28.75 34.78 -13.35
CA MET A 219 -27.73 35.07 -14.38
C MET A 219 -27.10 36.47 -14.23
N ARG A 220 -27.86 37.46 -13.75
CA ARG A 220 -27.34 38.80 -13.46
C ARG A 220 -26.47 38.84 -12.20
N ASP A 221 -26.81 38.03 -11.20
CA ASP A 221 -25.99 37.89 -9.99
C ASP A 221 -24.70 37.10 -10.26
N VAL A 222 -24.75 36.04 -11.07
CA VAL A 222 -23.55 35.34 -11.56
C VAL A 222 -22.68 36.27 -12.41
N GLY A 223 -23.28 37.11 -13.27
CA GLY A 223 -22.56 38.11 -14.04
C GLY A 223 -21.86 39.17 -13.18
N ARG A 224 -22.45 39.55 -12.03
CA ARG A 224 -21.83 40.46 -11.05
C ARG A 224 -20.68 39.78 -10.29
N GLY A 225 -20.88 38.55 -9.82
CA GLY A 225 -19.83 37.78 -9.15
C GLY A 225 -18.62 37.52 -10.05
N LEU A 226 -18.84 37.25 -11.34
CA LEU A 226 -17.75 37.08 -12.31
C LEU A 226 -16.97 38.39 -12.52
N GLN A 227 -17.63 39.54 -12.56
CA GLN A 227 -16.94 40.83 -12.67
C GLN A 227 -16.12 41.17 -11.42
N GLU A 228 -16.60 40.78 -10.24
CA GLU A 228 -15.90 40.96 -8.97
C GLU A 228 -14.65 40.08 -8.89
N VAL A 229 -14.76 38.79 -9.26
CA VAL A 229 -13.61 37.86 -9.36
C VAL A 229 -12.59 38.33 -10.40
N VAL A 230 -13.03 38.84 -11.56
CA VAL A 230 -12.13 39.39 -12.58
C VAL A 230 -11.46 40.69 -12.09
N GLY A 231 -12.16 41.51 -11.30
CA GLY A 231 -11.59 42.67 -10.63
C GLY A 231 -10.51 42.27 -9.63
N GLN A 232 -10.78 41.27 -8.80
CA GLN A 232 -9.85 40.73 -7.82
C GLN A 232 -8.61 40.12 -8.48
N MET A 233 -8.78 39.29 -9.53
CA MET A 233 -7.67 38.73 -10.31
C MET A 233 -6.75 39.82 -10.89
N ARG A 234 -7.30 40.94 -11.37
CA ARG A 234 -6.49 42.05 -11.87
C ARG A 234 -5.72 42.76 -10.76
N ALA A 235 -6.31 42.89 -9.58
CA ALA A 235 -5.64 43.45 -8.40
C ALA A 235 -4.49 42.54 -7.94
N GLU A 236 -4.73 41.23 -7.88
CA GLU A 236 -3.71 40.23 -7.52
C GLU A 236 -2.57 40.18 -8.55
N GLN A 237 -2.89 40.20 -9.86
CA GLN A 237 -1.86 40.26 -10.90
C GLN A 237 -0.99 41.52 -10.83
N LYS A 238 -1.54 42.65 -10.38
CA LYS A 238 -0.77 43.89 -10.18
C LYS A 238 0.21 43.73 -9.02
N ILE A 239 -0.24 43.16 -7.89
CA ILE A 239 0.60 42.90 -6.72
C ILE A 239 1.73 41.92 -7.07
N VAL A 240 1.44 40.86 -7.82
CA VAL A 240 2.45 39.89 -8.27
C VAL A 240 3.50 40.56 -9.17
N ARG A 241 3.09 41.45 -10.08
CA ARG A 241 4.04 42.20 -10.92
C ARG A 241 4.92 43.13 -10.10
N GLU A 242 4.34 43.90 -9.17
CA GLU A 242 5.09 44.78 -8.27
C GLU A 242 6.08 43.97 -7.40
N TRP A 243 5.67 42.80 -6.92
CA TRP A 243 6.54 41.91 -6.15
C TRP A 243 7.68 41.32 -6.99
N VAL A 244 7.41 40.91 -8.24
CA VAL A 244 8.46 40.42 -9.16
C VAL A 244 9.48 41.52 -9.46
N ASP A 245 9.03 42.74 -9.68
CA ASP A 245 9.90 43.89 -9.92
C ASP A 245 10.76 44.20 -8.67
N GLU A 246 10.17 44.13 -7.47
CA GLU A 246 10.88 44.36 -6.21
C GLU A 246 11.90 43.24 -5.91
N GLN A 247 11.59 41.99 -6.22
CA GLN A 247 12.53 40.86 -6.11
C GLN A 247 13.67 40.97 -7.12
N ALA A 248 13.40 41.37 -8.36
CA ALA A 248 14.42 41.61 -9.38
C ALA A 248 15.40 42.71 -8.95
N ALA A 249 14.89 43.79 -8.34
CA ALA A 249 15.71 44.86 -7.76
C ALA A 249 16.59 44.35 -6.61
N ARG A 250 16.03 43.58 -5.66
CA ARG A 250 16.79 43.00 -4.54
C ARG A 250 17.85 42.00 -5.00
N GLN A 251 17.56 41.19 -6.03
CA GLN A 251 18.55 40.28 -6.61
C GLN A 251 19.69 41.03 -7.30
N ALA A 252 19.40 42.13 -7.99
CA ALA A 252 20.42 42.99 -8.60
C ALA A 252 21.32 43.64 -7.53
N GLU A 253 20.75 44.10 -6.42
CA GLU A 253 21.51 44.62 -5.28
C GLU A 253 22.40 43.54 -4.65
N MET A 254 21.87 42.35 -4.38
CA MET A 254 22.67 41.23 -3.85
C MET A 254 23.80 40.82 -4.80
N ALA A 255 23.53 40.75 -6.10
CA ALA A 255 24.54 40.44 -7.10
C ALA A 255 25.65 41.50 -7.17
N SER A 256 25.30 42.78 -7.00
CA SER A 256 26.28 43.87 -6.97
C SER A 256 27.10 43.87 -5.67
N ALA A 257 26.48 43.61 -4.51
CA ALA A 257 27.18 43.47 -3.23
C ALA A 257 28.15 42.28 -3.22
N LEU A 258 27.74 41.14 -3.78
CA LEU A 258 28.62 39.98 -3.96
C LEU A 258 29.79 40.27 -4.91
N ARG A 259 29.54 41.04 -5.98
CA ARG A 259 30.60 41.46 -6.91
C ARG A 259 31.60 42.41 -6.26
N ASP A 260 31.15 43.36 -5.44
CA ASP A 260 32.04 44.26 -4.69
C ASP A 260 32.86 43.49 -3.64
N LEU A 261 32.25 42.54 -2.93
CA LEU A 261 32.97 41.65 -2.01
C LEU A 261 34.01 40.79 -2.73
N ALA A 262 33.68 40.24 -3.90
CA ALA A 262 34.62 39.49 -4.73
C ALA A 262 35.79 40.36 -5.22
N ALA A 263 35.52 41.60 -5.64
CA ALA A 263 36.55 42.56 -6.05
C ALA A 263 37.49 42.93 -4.89
N ARG A 264 36.95 43.18 -3.69
CA ARG A 264 37.74 43.43 -2.47
C ARG A 264 38.57 42.22 -2.04
N GLY A 265 38.01 41.01 -2.18
CA GLY A 265 38.72 39.76 -1.92
C GLY A 265 39.91 39.54 -2.87
N ASN A 266 39.76 39.93 -4.14
CA ASN A 266 40.83 39.81 -5.14
C ASN A 266 41.95 40.84 -4.94
N ALA A 267 41.60 42.08 -4.55
CA ALA A 267 42.57 43.13 -4.24
C ALA A 267 43.46 42.80 -3.03
N ARG A 268 42.93 42.09 -2.02
CA ARG A 268 43.73 41.60 -0.87
C ARG A 268 44.69 40.46 -1.20
N ARG A 269 44.41 39.67 -2.24
CA ARG A 269 45.30 38.57 -2.68
C ARG A 269 46.44 39.02 -3.61
N GLY A 270 46.29 40.14 -4.31
CA GLY A 270 47.32 40.69 -5.21
C GLY A 270 48.39 41.55 -4.54
N GLY A 271 48.28 41.84 -3.24
CA GLY A 271 49.19 42.74 -2.50
C GLY A 271 50.31 42.05 -1.70
N SER A 272 50.49 40.73 -1.84
CA SER A 272 51.56 39.97 -1.18
C SER A 272 52.48 39.30 -2.19
N SER A 273 53.18 40.10 -2.99
CA SER A 273 54.36 39.69 -3.76
C SER A 273 55.43 40.75 -3.65
#